data_AF-A0A820KX10-F1
#
_entry.id   AF-A0A820KX10-F1
#
_cell.length_a   1.000
_cell.length_b   1.000
_cell.length_c   1.000
_cell.angle_alpha   90.00
_cell.angle_beta   90.00
_cell.angle_gamma   90.00
#
_symmetry.space_group_name_H-M   'P 1'
#
loop_
_entity.id
_entity.type
_entity.pdbx_description
1 polymer ?
#
loop_
_entity_poly.entity_id
_entity_poly.type
_entity_poly.pdbx_seq_one_letter_code
_entity_poly.pdbx_strand_id
1 'polypeptide(L)'
;MKATKTIPALLSCHALKDLLRSSSQKISVLEADIGKQFENEFRHGHIPKARYFDQLECTKPSKLIPRGLPETKCFESYLSKMGVSNSDHIVLYDRSPIGFYATSRAWWLFK
;
A
#
# COMPACT_ATOMS: atom_id res chain seq x y z
N MET A 1 -8.87 -27.15 -12.52
CA MET A 1 -8.09 -26.04 -11.92
C MET A 1 -8.69 -24.74 -12.41
N LYS A 2 -9.21 -23.86 -11.54
CA LYS A 2 -9.68 -22.53 -11.95
C LYS A 2 -8.46 -21.69 -12.33
N ALA A 3 -8.44 -21.14 -13.53
CA ALA A 3 -7.42 -20.19 -13.94
C ALA A 3 -7.39 -19.04 -12.92
N THR A 4 -6.28 -18.89 -12.21
CA THR A 4 -6.04 -17.73 -11.37
C THR A 4 -5.93 -16.53 -12.29
N LYS A 5 -6.97 -15.69 -12.29
CA LYS A 5 -6.95 -14.41 -13.00
C LYS A 5 -5.74 -13.63 -12.50
N THR A 6 -4.73 -13.46 -13.35
CA THR A 6 -3.55 -12.68 -13.01
C THR A 6 -3.98 -11.24 -12.76
N ILE A 7 -3.71 -10.77 -11.55
CA ILE A 7 -3.94 -9.38 -11.20
C ILE A 7 -2.75 -8.59 -11.78
N PRO A 8 -2.98 -7.63 -12.68
CA PRO A 8 -1.89 -6.85 -13.25
C PRO A 8 -1.16 -6.08 -12.14
N ALA A 9 0.17 -6.00 -12.23
CA ALA A 9 0.99 -5.28 -11.25
C ALA A 9 0.78 -3.75 -11.30
N LEU A 10 0.31 -3.24 -12.44
CA LEU A 10 0.02 -1.83 -12.66
C LEU A 10 -1.47 -1.62 -12.92
N LEU A 11 -2.00 -0.51 -12.41
CA LEU A 11 -3.39 -0.10 -12.55
C LEU A 11 -3.42 1.36 -13.01
N SER A 12 -4.25 1.67 -14.02
CA SER A 12 -4.41 3.05 -14.48
C SER A 12 -5.34 3.84 -13.55
N CYS A 13 -5.23 5.17 -13.56
CA CYS A 13 -6.13 6.04 -12.79
C CYS A 13 -7.61 5.87 -13.20
N HIS A 14 -7.88 5.63 -14.48
CA HIS A 14 -9.22 5.34 -14.98
C HIS A 14 -9.77 4.03 -14.40
N ALA A 15 -8.96 2.96 -14.44
CA ALA A 15 -9.36 1.68 -13.86
C ALA A 15 -9.58 1.77 -12.34
N LEU A 16 -8.73 2.52 -11.62
CA LEU A 16 -8.92 2.76 -10.18
C LEU A 16 -10.23 3.51 -9.90
N LYS A 17 -10.54 4.55 -10.69
CA LYS A 17 -11.80 5.30 -10.57
C LYS A 17 -13.02 4.40 -10.75
N ASP A 18 -12.98 3.47 -11.71
CA ASP A 18 -14.06 2.52 -11.95
C ASP A 18 -14.17 1.49 -10.82
N LEU A 19 -13.03 0.99 -10.32
CA LEU A 19 -12.99 0.09 -9.15
C LEU A 19 -13.56 0.74 -7.89
N LEU A 20 -13.26 2.02 -7.64
CA LEU A 20 -13.78 2.77 -6.49
C LEU A 20 -15.30 2.97 -6.52
N ARG A 21 -15.91 2.91 -7.72
CA ARG A 21 -17.37 2.99 -7.92
C ARG A 21 -18.06 1.63 -7.86
N SER A 22 -17.33 0.56 -8.15
CA SER A 22 -17.84 -0.80 -8.08
C SER A 22 -17.93 -1.31 -6.64
N SER A 23 -18.95 -2.14 -6.36
CA SER A 23 -19.08 -2.90 -5.11
C SER A 23 -18.70 -4.37 -5.26
N SER A 24 -18.26 -4.80 -6.46
CA SER A 24 -18.05 -6.21 -6.79
C SER A 24 -16.85 -6.87 -6.09
N GLN A 25 -15.88 -6.07 -5.65
CA GLN A 25 -14.66 -6.56 -5.02
C GLN A 25 -14.26 -5.62 -3.88
N LYS A 26 -13.81 -6.21 -2.76
CA LYS A 26 -13.26 -5.43 -1.66
C LYS A 26 -11.87 -4.93 -2.06
N ILE A 27 -11.70 -3.60 -2.04
CA ILE A 27 -10.45 -2.94 -2.41
C ILE A 27 -9.86 -2.23 -1.19
N SER A 28 -8.54 -2.23 -1.11
CA SER A 28 -7.76 -1.55 -0.08
C SER A 28 -6.78 -0.61 -0.75
N VAL A 29 -7.09 0.69 -0.78
CA VAL A 29 -6.22 1.73 -1.34
C VAL A 29 -5.29 2.23 -0.25
N LEU A 30 -3.98 2.19 -0.47
CA LEU A 30 -2.96 2.65 0.47
C LEU A 30 -2.04 3.69 -0.19
N GLU A 31 -1.86 4.84 0.46
CA GLU A 31 -0.76 5.75 0.14
C GLU A 31 0.47 5.23 0.88
N ALA A 32 1.47 4.75 0.15
CA ALA A 32 2.56 3.94 0.64
C ALA A 32 3.86 4.74 0.67
N ASP A 33 4.25 5.24 1.83
CA ASP A 33 5.41 6.11 2.00
C ASP A 33 6.45 5.52 2.96
N ILE A 34 7.64 6.10 2.93
CA ILE A 34 8.78 5.67 3.75
C ILE A 34 8.96 6.66 4.91
N GLY A 35 8.28 6.39 6.03
CA GLY A 35 8.29 7.19 7.26
C GLY A 35 7.08 8.10 7.41
N LYS A 36 6.76 8.50 8.64
CA LYS A 36 5.55 9.28 9.00
C LYS A 36 5.57 10.74 8.58
N GLN A 37 6.69 11.26 8.09
CA GLN A 37 6.81 12.67 7.71
C GLN A 37 5.84 13.10 6.60
N PHE A 38 5.36 12.17 5.77
CA PHE A 38 4.38 12.44 4.70
C PHE A 38 2.92 12.30 5.16
N GLU A 39 2.66 11.83 6.39
CA GLU A 39 1.30 11.64 6.90
C GLU A 39 0.51 12.95 6.95
N ASN A 40 1.20 14.07 7.22
CA ASN A 40 0.57 15.39 7.18
C ASN A 40 0.09 15.73 5.76
N GLU A 41 0.89 15.48 4.73
CA GLU A 41 0.47 15.73 3.33
C GLU A 41 -0.69 14.82 2.94
N PHE A 42 -0.66 13.55 3.37
CA PHE A 42 -1.78 12.64 3.24
C PHE A 42 -3.07 13.25 3.80
N ARG A 43 -3.02 13.76 5.04
CA ARG A 43 -4.19 14.40 5.70
C ARG A 43 -4.73 15.62 4.95
N HIS A 44 -3.87 16.38 4.25
CA HIS A 44 -4.31 17.57 3.48
C HIS A 44 -5.07 17.22 2.20
N GLY A 45 -4.90 16.01 1.67
CA GLY A 45 -5.72 15.54 0.55
C GLY A 45 -5.13 14.31 -0.09
N HIS A 46 -5.93 13.25 -0.21
CA HIS A 46 -5.53 11.92 -0.69
C HIS A 46 -6.66 11.30 -1.52
N ILE A 47 -6.42 10.15 -2.17
CA ILE A 47 -7.48 9.41 -2.86
C ILE A 47 -8.57 9.02 -1.84
N PRO A 48 -9.88 9.25 -2.11
CA PRO A 48 -10.93 8.93 -1.16
C PRO A 48 -10.86 7.48 -0.65
N LYS A 49 -11.05 7.30 0.67
CA LYS A 49 -10.95 6.01 1.37
C LYS A 49 -9.55 5.38 1.41
N ALA A 50 -8.53 6.05 0.88
CA ALA A 50 -7.16 5.60 1.06
C ALA A 50 -6.76 5.64 2.54
N ARG A 51 -5.79 4.81 2.91
CA ARG A 51 -5.16 4.84 4.23
C ARG A 51 -3.66 5.07 4.07
N TYR A 52 -3.08 5.82 4.99
CA TYR A 52 -1.64 6.04 5.01
C TYR A 52 -0.92 4.78 5.51
N PHE A 53 0.04 4.28 4.74
CA PHE A 53 0.83 3.10 5.02
C PHE A 53 2.31 3.50 5.16
N ASP A 54 2.80 3.54 6.40
CA ASP A 54 4.21 3.74 6.68
C ASP A 54 4.97 2.42 6.57
N GLN A 55 5.79 2.33 5.54
CA GLN A 55 6.63 1.17 5.25
C GLN A 55 7.73 0.88 6.29
N LEU A 56 8.02 1.85 7.17
CA LEU A 56 9.01 1.71 8.24
C LEU A 56 8.39 1.29 9.57
N GLU A 57 7.06 1.30 9.67
CA GLU A 57 6.37 0.68 10.80
C GLU A 57 6.79 -0.80 10.90
N CYS A 58 7.00 -1.29 12.11
CA CYS A 58 7.48 -2.66 12.36
C CYS A 58 8.90 -2.99 11.84
N THR A 59 9.68 -2.01 11.38
CA THR A 59 11.08 -2.23 10.99
C THR A 59 12.04 -1.95 12.15
N LYS A 60 13.22 -2.58 12.13
CA LYS A 60 14.32 -2.33 13.07
C LYS A 60 15.51 -1.71 12.32
N PRO A 61 15.57 -0.38 12.16
CA PRO A 61 16.64 0.26 11.42
C PRO A 61 17.98 0.14 12.15
N SER A 62 19.05 -0.03 11.38
CA SER A 62 20.44 0.04 11.87
C SER A 62 21.25 0.97 10.98
N LYS A 63 22.48 1.31 11.41
CA LYS A 63 23.40 2.11 10.57
C LYS A 63 23.68 1.48 9.20
N LEU A 64 23.71 0.14 9.14
CA LEU A 64 23.96 -0.61 7.90
C LEU A 64 22.70 -0.83 7.07
N ILE A 65 21.54 -0.95 7.73
CA ILE A 65 20.25 -1.24 7.10
C ILE A 65 19.23 -0.21 7.63
N PRO A 66 19.19 1.00 7.04
CA PRO A 66 18.30 2.06 7.51
C PRO A 66 16.83 1.78 7.20
N ARG A 67 16.53 0.88 6.25
CA ARG A 67 15.17 0.54 5.78
C ARG A 67 15.00 -0.97 5.66
N GLY A 68 15.14 -1.67 6.78
CA GLY A 68 15.08 -3.12 6.86
C GLY A 68 13.70 -3.70 6.50
N LEU A 69 13.63 -5.03 6.47
CA LEU A 69 12.35 -5.74 6.37
C LEU A 69 11.56 -5.59 7.67
N PRO A 70 10.24 -5.45 7.61
CA PRO A 70 9.41 -5.46 8.80
C PRO A 70 9.37 -6.86 9.41
N GLU A 71 9.18 -6.94 10.72
CA GLU A 71 8.88 -8.22 11.38
C GLU A 71 7.49 -8.70 10.94
N THR A 72 7.39 -9.93 10.41
CA THR A 72 6.16 -10.46 9.78
C THR A 72 4.92 -10.33 10.67
N LYS A 73 4.98 -10.77 11.93
CA LYS A 73 3.82 -10.70 12.85
C LYS A 73 3.37 -9.27 13.13
N CYS A 74 4.34 -8.36 13.25
CA CYS A 74 4.04 -6.95 13.45
C CYS A 74 3.44 -6.36 12.17
N PHE A 75 3.98 -6.69 10.99
CA PHE A 75 3.47 -6.27 9.69
C PHE A 75 2.02 -6.72 9.47
N GLU A 76 1.72 -7.99 9.74
CA GLU A 76 0.36 -8.55 9.67
C GLU A 76 -0.60 -7.83 10.62
N SER A 77 -0.17 -7.59 11.86
CA SER A 77 -0.96 -6.86 12.86
C SER A 77 -1.22 -5.41 12.45
N TYR A 78 -0.20 -4.73 11.91
CA TYR A 78 -0.28 -3.36 11.44
C TYR A 78 -1.30 -3.23 10.30
N LEU A 79 -1.18 -4.07 9.27
CA LEU A 79 -2.12 -4.10 8.14
C LEU A 79 -3.54 -4.47 8.57
N SER A 80 -3.69 -5.42 9.49
CA SER A 80 -5.00 -5.81 10.04
C SER A 80 -5.67 -4.66 10.79
N LYS A 81 -4.91 -3.89 11.59
CA LYS A 81 -5.41 -2.68 12.29
C LYS A 81 -5.80 -1.57 11.32
N MET A 82 -5.11 -1.47 10.19
CA MET A 82 -5.53 -0.58 9.11
C MET A 82 -6.81 -1.06 8.42
N GLY A 83 -7.25 -2.31 8.62
CA GLY A 83 -8.41 -2.91 7.97
C GLY A 83 -8.10 -3.52 6.61
N VAL A 84 -6.85 -3.91 6.37
CA VAL A 84 -6.42 -4.68 5.19
C VAL A 84 -6.59 -6.17 5.49
N SER A 85 -7.12 -6.92 4.52
CA SER A 85 -7.34 -8.37 4.61
C SER A 85 -6.75 -9.09 3.40
N ASN A 86 -6.46 -10.39 3.55
CA ASN A 86 -5.99 -11.26 2.46
C ASN A 86 -6.99 -11.41 1.30
N SER A 87 -8.26 -11.04 1.51
CA SER A 87 -9.29 -11.02 0.44
C SER A 87 -9.36 -9.70 -0.32
N ASP A 88 -8.64 -8.67 0.13
CA ASP A 88 -8.67 -7.35 -0.49
C ASP A 88 -7.81 -7.34 -1.75
N HIS A 89 -8.29 -6.65 -2.79
CA HIS A 89 -7.41 -6.17 -3.84
C HIS A 89 -6.68 -4.91 -3.37
N ILE A 90 -5.38 -5.03 -3.13
CA ILE A 90 -4.55 -3.94 -2.60
C ILE A 90 -4.08 -3.08 -3.77
N VAL A 91 -4.36 -1.79 -3.69
CA VAL A 91 -3.87 -0.77 -4.62
C VAL A 91 -2.94 0.16 -3.85
N LEU A 92 -1.72 0.29 -4.32
CA LEU A 92 -0.68 1.11 -3.72
C LEU A 92 -0.37 2.30 -4.62
N TYR A 93 -0.16 3.47 -4.03
CA TYR A 93 0.34 4.66 -4.72
C TYR A 93 1.23 5.48 -3.79
N ASP A 94 2.02 6.38 -4.35
CA ASP A 94 2.77 7.39 -3.62
C ASP A 94 2.71 8.72 -4.38
N ARG A 95 3.21 9.80 -3.77
CA ARG A 95 3.19 11.15 -4.36
C ARG A 95 4.45 11.48 -5.13
N SER A 96 5.25 10.48 -5.50
CA SER A 96 6.53 10.72 -6.13
C SER A 96 6.34 11.49 -7.45
N PRO A 97 7.07 12.60 -7.67
CA PRO A 97 6.96 13.38 -8.91
C PRO A 97 7.43 12.62 -10.15
N ILE A 98 8.14 11.49 -9.96
CA ILE A 98 8.57 10.59 -11.04
C ILE A 98 7.58 9.44 -11.31
N GLY A 99 6.38 9.51 -10.74
CA GLY A 99 5.27 8.56 -10.96
C GLY A 99 5.12 7.53 -9.83
N PHE A 100 6.18 6.79 -9.52
CA PHE A 100 6.22 5.92 -8.33
C PHE A 100 7.65 5.82 -7.80
N TYR A 101 7.80 5.71 -6.48
CA TYR A 101 9.11 5.47 -5.85
C TYR A 101 8.95 4.52 -4.66
N ALA A 102 8.27 4.97 -3.61
CA ALA A 102 8.06 4.20 -2.39
C ALA A 102 7.17 2.98 -2.63
N THR A 103 6.20 3.08 -3.54
CA THR A 103 5.23 2.04 -3.87
C THR A 103 5.87 0.76 -4.40
N SER A 104 7.02 0.86 -5.09
CA SER A 104 7.72 -0.31 -5.62
C SER A 104 8.15 -1.29 -4.52
N ARG A 105 8.72 -0.76 -3.43
CA ARG A 105 9.08 -1.54 -2.24
C ARG A 105 7.85 -2.04 -1.52
N ALA A 106 6.83 -1.21 -1.35
CA ALA A 106 5.57 -1.61 -0.71
C ALA A 106 4.93 -2.80 -1.44
N TRP A 107 4.84 -2.75 -2.78
CA TRP A 107 4.30 -3.85 -3.58
C TRP A 107 5.06 -5.16 -3.32
N TRP A 108 6.39 -5.11 -3.29
CA TRP A 108 7.21 -6.29 -3.02
C TRP A 108 7.02 -6.83 -1.59
N LEU A 109 6.79 -5.97 -0.58
CA LEU A 109 6.51 -6.42 0.80
C LEU A 109 5.20 -7.23 0.93
N PHE A 110 4.24 -7.04 0.03
CA PHE A 110 2.98 -7.79 0.03
C PHE A 110 3.07 -9.13 -0.72
N LYS A 111 4.19 -9.42 -1.40
CA LYS A 111 4.38 -10.62 -2.23
C LYS A 111 5.05 -11.74 -1.45
#